data_AF-A0A2E9TIW0-F1
#
_entry.id   AF-A0A2E9TIW0-F1
#
_cell.length_a   1.000
_cell.length_b   1.000
_cell.length_c   1.000
_cell.angle_alpha   90.00
_cell.angle_beta   90.00
_cell.angle_gamma   90.00
#
_symmetry.space_group_name_H-M   'P 1'
#
loop_
_entity.id
_entity.type
_entity.pdbx_description
1 polymer ?
#
loop_
_entity_poly.entity_id
_entity_poly.type
_entity_poly.pdbx_seq_one_letter_code
_entity_poly.pdbx_strand_id
1 'polypeptide(L)'
;MKKSYLDNFKRKYPFSFIPFLFDLPNKSNPEYKETLNSLSLRHPDRTHLKKIIENNHSNENKIIGDFIKNKPKIKTKKENDNSNDLSKPKLSKSSFSTENMAEILTKQKKYSEAIKIYEKLISNNSKKKIYFAKKIKKLKDKDV
;
A
#
# COMPACT_ATOMS: atom_id res chain seq x y z
N MET A 1 -34.17 12.80 -6.12
CA MET A 1 -33.90 11.88 -4.99
C MET A 1 -33.07 12.65 -3.96
N LYS A 2 -33.43 12.66 -2.67
CA LYS A 2 -32.60 13.37 -1.66
C LYS A 2 -31.23 12.72 -1.58
N LYS A 3 -30.16 13.51 -1.48
CA LYS A 3 -28.77 13.04 -1.44
C LYS A 3 -28.52 11.98 -0.37
N SER A 4 -29.18 12.12 0.79
CA SER A 4 -29.12 11.16 1.90
C SER A 4 -29.60 9.75 1.52
N TYR A 5 -30.60 9.62 0.65
CA TYR A 5 -31.07 8.31 0.18
C TYR A 5 -30.06 7.64 -0.75
N LEU A 6 -29.40 8.43 -1.62
CA LEU A 6 -28.35 7.91 -2.50
C LEU A 6 -27.17 7.40 -1.69
N ASP A 7 -26.78 8.12 -0.64
CA ASP A 7 -25.66 7.73 0.23
C ASP A 7 -25.97 6.44 1.01
N ASN A 8 -27.18 6.32 1.55
CA ASN A 8 -27.63 5.08 2.19
C ASN A 8 -27.69 3.91 1.22
N PHE A 9 -28.13 4.14 -0.02
CA PHE A 9 -28.16 3.11 -1.06
C PHE A 9 -26.74 2.69 -1.47
N LYS A 10 -25.82 3.64 -1.66
CA LYS A 10 -24.40 3.38 -1.96
C LYS A 10 -23.76 2.50 -0.88
N ARG A 11 -24.09 2.74 0.40
CA ARG A 11 -23.62 1.91 1.52
C ARG A 11 -24.20 0.51 1.52
N LYS A 12 -25.51 0.37 1.23
CA LYS A 12 -26.21 -0.93 1.24
C LYS A 12 -25.84 -1.80 0.04
N TYR A 13 -25.62 -1.20 -1.13
CA TYR A 13 -25.34 -1.89 -2.38
C TYR A 13 -24.09 -1.30 -3.08
N PRO A 14 -22.88 -1.57 -2.55
CA PRO A 14 -21.65 -0.93 -3.04
C PRO A 14 -21.29 -1.27 -4.48
N PHE A 15 -21.78 -2.41 -4.99
CA PHE A 15 -21.53 -2.87 -6.36
C PHE A 15 -22.63 -2.52 -7.36
N SER A 16 -23.69 -1.82 -6.92
CA SER A 16 -24.75 -1.39 -7.83
C SER A 16 -24.33 -0.19 -8.66
N PHE A 17 -24.62 -0.22 -9.96
CA PHE A 17 -24.37 0.90 -10.87
C PHE A 17 -25.44 2.00 -10.77
N ILE A 18 -26.62 1.69 -10.20
CA ILE A 18 -27.80 2.57 -10.18
C ILE A 18 -27.49 3.95 -9.57
N PRO A 19 -26.78 4.08 -8.43
CA PRO A 19 -26.50 5.39 -7.85
C PRO A 19 -25.63 6.27 -8.75
N PHE A 20 -24.71 5.65 -9.48
CA PHE A 20 -23.80 6.33 -10.40
C PHE A 20 -24.50 6.74 -11.70
N LEU A 21 -25.63 6.12 -12.04
CA LEU A 21 -26.47 6.53 -13.17
C LEU A 21 -27.08 7.92 -12.95
N PHE A 22 -27.46 8.23 -11.72
CA PHE A 22 -27.98 9.56 -11.34
C PHE A 22 -26.91 10.64 -11.32
N ASP A 23 -25.64 10.25 -11.14
CA ASP A 23 -24.49 11.15 -11.16
C ASP A 23 -23.95 11.36 -12.60
N LEU A 24 -24.59 10.79 -13.64
CA LEU A 24 -24.13 10.89 -15.03
C LEU A 24 -24.37 12.31 -15.57
N PRO A 25 -23.34 13.00 -16.10
CA PRO A 25 -23.48 14.35 -16.62
C PRO A 25 -24.26 14.36 -17.95
N ASN A 26 -24.64 15.56 -18.40
CA ASN A 26 -25.31 15.74 -19.69
C ASN A 26 -24.39 15.39 -20.86
N LYS A 27 -24.97 14.97 -21.99
CA LYS A 27 -24.23 14.60 -23.21
C LYS A 27 -23.33 15.71 -23.78
N SER A 28 -23.64 16.97 -23.49
CA SER A 28 -22.84 18.14 -23.89
C SER A 28 -21.56 18.32 -23.06
N ASN A 29 -21.46 17.68 -21.89
CA ASN A 29 -20.29 17.80 -21.03
C ASN A 29 -19.11 17.02 -21.64
N PRO A 30 -17.88 17.58 -21.71
CA PRO A 30 -16.70 16.85 -22.18
C PRO A 30 -16.44 15.55 -21.41
N GLU A 31 -16.72 15.51 -20.11
CA GLU A 31 -16.52 14.34 -19.24
C GLU A 31 -17.59 13.24 -19.42
N TYR A 32 -18.62 13.49 -20.23
CA TYR A 32 -19.72 12.55 -20.45
C TYR A 32 -19.25 11.18 -20.95
N LYS A 33 -18.33 11.16 -21.92
CA LYS A 33 -17.84 9.91 -22.50
C LYS A 33 -17.03 9.09 -21.48
N GLU A 34 -16.20 9.75 -20.67
CA GLU A 34 -15.35 9.10 -19.68
C GLU A 34 -16.18 8.55 -18.52
N THR A 35 -17.11 9.35 -18.00
CA THR A 35 -18.06 8.93 -16.96
C THR A 35 -18.92 7.76 -17.42
N LEU A 36 -19.46 7.82 -18.65
CA LEU A 36 -20.23 6.73 -19.25
C LEU A 36 -19.41 5.44 -19.40
N ASN A 37 -18.15 5.54 -19.85
CA ASN A 37 -17.26 4.39 -19.94
C ASN A 37 -17.03 3.75 -18.56
N SER A 38 -16.76 4.55 -17.53
CA SER A 38 -16.58 4.05 -16.17
C SER A 38 -17.85 3.38 -15.61
N LEU A 39 -19.02 3.90 -15.96
CA LEU A 39 -20.32 3.36 -15.56
C LEU A 39 -20.64 2.05 -16.30
N SER A 40 -20.23 1.96 -17.56
CA SER A 40 -20.30 0.74 -18.36
C SER A 40 -19.39 -0.37 -17.84
N LEU A 41 -18.50 -0.11 -16.88
CA LEU A 41 -17.73 -1.10 -16.11
C LEU A 41 -18.43 -1.56 -14.83
N ARG A 42 -19.57 -0.96 -14.44
CA ARG A 42 -20.35 -1.31 -13.24
C ARG A 42 -21.72 -1.95 -13.53
N HIS A 43 -22.34 -1.70 -14.68
CA HIS A 43 -23.57 -2.35 -15.18
C HIS A 43 -23.57 -3.91 -15.26
N PRO A 44 -24.60 -4.67 -14.88
CA PRO A 44 -24.54 -6.15 -14.96
C PRO A 44 -24.33 -6.69 -16.40
N ASP A 45 -24.93 -6.04 -17.40
CA ASP A 45 -24.69 -6.34 -18.82
C ASP A 45 -23.52 -5.50 -19.36
N ARG A 46 -22.51 -6.18 -19.92
CA ARG A 46 -21.24 -5.61 -20.42
C ARG A 46 -21.08 -5.74 -21.94
N THR A 47 -22.12 -6.12 -22.67
CA THR A 47 -22.07 -6.34 -24.13
C THR A 47 -21.45 -5.16 -24.90
N HIS A 48 -21.87 -3.92 -24.58
CA HIS A 48 -21.32 -2.71 -25.18
C HIS A 48 -19.82 -2.50 -24.87
N LEU A 49 -19.40 -2.75 -23.62
CA LEU A 49 -17.99 -2.65 -23.23
C LEU A 49 -17.14 -3.70 -23.97
N LYS A 50 -17.62 -4.94 -24.07
CA LYS A 50 -16.95 -6.01 -24.80
C LYS A 50 -16.68 -5.61 -26.25
N LYS A 51 -17.70 -5.08 -26.94
CA LYS A 51 -17.58 -4.56 -28.31
C LYS A 51 -16.58 -3.39 -28.42
N ILE A 52 -16.56 -2.48 -27.45
CA ILE A 52 -15.61 -1.36 -27.41
C ILE A 52 -14.17 -1.88 -27.22
N ILE A 53 -13.95 -2.85 -26.34
CA ILE A 53 -12.64 -3.46 -26.11
C ILE A 53 -12.17 -4.18 -27.37
N GLU A 54 -13.02 -5.02 -27.98
CA GLU A 54 -12.71 -5.71 -29.23
C GLU A 54 -12.35 -4.74 -30.36
N ASN A 55 -13.10 -3.63 -30.50
CA ASN A 55 -12.82 -2.59 -31.49
C ASN A 55 -11.57 -1.76 -31.18
N ASN A 56 -11.23 -1.57 -29.90
CA ASN A 56 -10.01 -0.85 -29.50
C ASN A 56 -8.76 -1.76 -29.51
N HIS A 57 -8.94 -3.08 -29.47
CA HIS A 57 -7.85 -4.05 -29.58
C HIS A 57 -7.06 -3.87 -30.89
N SER A 58 -7.69 -3.37 -31.96
CA SER A 58 -6.99 -3.02 -33.20
C SER A 58 -6.06 -1.80 -33.08
N ASN A 59 -6.31 -0.90 -32.11
CA ASN A 59 -5.45 0.25 -31.83
C ASN A 59 -4.26 -0.11 -30.93
N GLU A 60 -4.29 -1.22 -30.20
CA GLU A 60 -3.14 -1.67 -29.39
C GLU A 60 -1.91 -1.87 -30.25
N ASN A 61 -2.03 -2.57 -31.39
CA ASN A 61 -0.90 -2.80 -32.30
C ASN A 61 -0.30 -1.49 -32.84
N LYS A 62 -1.13 -0.45 -33.02
CA LYS A 62 -0.65 0.88 -33.41
C LYS A 62 0.08 1.57 -32.27
N ILE A 63 -0.47 1.54 -31.05
CA ILE A 63 0.16 2.12 -29.85
C ILE A 63 1.50 1.44 -29.55
N ILE A 64 1.55 0.09 -29.59
CA ILE A 64 2.78 -0.69 -29.43
C ILE A 64 3.76 -0.36 -30.57
N GLY A 65 3.30 -0.32 -31.81
CA GLY A 65 4.12 0.04 -32.97
C GLY A 65 4.73 1.44 -32.85
N ASP A 66 3.93 2.42 -32.48
CA ASP A 66 4.37 3.81 -32.26
C ASP A 66 5.35 3.90 -31.08
N PHE A 67 5.13 3.14 -30.01
CA PHE A 67 6.04 3.09 -28.87
C PHE A 67 7.42 2.51 -29.27
N ILE A 68 7.43 1.38 -29.97
CA ILE A 68 8.66 0.74 -30.46
C ILE A 68 9.39 1.64 -31.46
N LYS A 69 8.65 2.30 -32.36
CA LYS A 69 9.20 3.23 -33.36
C LYS A 69 9.81 4.47 -32.71
N ASN A 70 9.10 5.07 -31.75
CA ASN A 70 9.49 6.35 -31.15
C ASN A 70 10.52 6.20 -30.03
N LYS A 71 10.77 4.97 -29.52
CA LYS A 71 11.74 4.63 -28.46
C LYS A 71 11.83 5.74 -27.38
N PRO A 72 10.72 6.09 -26.73
CA PRO A 72 10.66 7.26 -25.88
C PRO A 72 11.68 7.14 -24.75
N LYS A 73 12.55 8.14 -24.61
CA LYS A 73 13.51 8.24 -23.50
C LYS A 73 12.97 9.21 -22.45
N ILE A 74 12.98 8.80 -21.19
CA ILE A 74 12.68 9.69 -20.07
C ILE A 74 13.90 10.59 -19.88
N LYS A 75 13.72 11.91 -20.06
CA LYS A 75 14.78 12.88 -19.74
C LYS A 75 14.90 12.95 -18.22
N THR A 76 16.01 12.49 -17.68
CA THR A 76 16.35 12.77 -16.28
C THR A 76 16.73 14.24 -16.18
N LYS A 77 16.10 14.96 -15.24
CA LYS A 77 16.55 16.30 -14.88
C LYS A 77 17.91 16.12 -14.20
N LYS A 78 18.97 16.71 -14.77
CA LYS A 78 20.23 16.87 -14.05
C LYS A 78 19.98 17.91 -12.97
N GLU A 79 19.50 17.47 -11.82
CA GLU A 79 19.61 18.28 -10.62
C GLU A 79 21.10 18.33 -10.28
N ASN A 80 21.64 19.52 -10.02
CA ASN A 80 23.01 19.65 -9.53
C ASN A 80 23.09 18.84 -8.24
N ASP A 81 23.76 17.69 -8.30
CA ASP A 81 23.98 16.79 -7.19
C ASP A 81 24.86 17.48 -6.14
N ASN A 82 24.26 18.31 -5.29
CA ASN A 82 24.57 18.25 -3.87
C ASN A 82 23.93 16.96 -3.34
N SER A 83 24.38 15.82 -3.88
CA SER A 83 24.00 14.50 -3.43
C SER A 83 24.63 14.34 -2.04
N ASN A 84 23.90 14.79 -1.02
CA ASN A 84 24.11 14.26 0.31
C ASN A 84 24.05 12.74 0.15
N ASP A 85 25.19 12.09 0.28
CA ASP A 85 25.31 10.64 0.18
C ASP A 85 24.28 10.00 1.12
N LEU A 86 23.16 9.55 0.53
CA LEU A 86 22.06 8.91 1.24
C LEU A 86 22.48 7.52 1.75
N SER A 87 23.63 7.00 1.30
CA SER A 87 24.21 5.78 1.85
C SER A 87 24.87 6.02 3.21
N LYS A 88 25.12 7.28 3.61
CA LYS A 88 25.49 7.59 4.99
C LYS A 88 24.36 7.12 5.90
N PRO A 89 24.58 6.09 6.73
CA PRO A 89 23.55 5.66 7.65
C PRO A 89 23.23 6.85 8.57
N LYS A 90 21.99 7.33 8.55
CA LYS A 90 21.48 8.16 9.65
C LYS A 90 21.64 7.31 10.90
N LEU A 91 22.70 7.54 11.66
CA LEU A 91 22.99 6.94 12.97
C LEU A 91 22.01 7.50 14.00
N SER A 92 20.73 7.28 13.78
CA SER A 92 19.75 7.19 14.84
C SER A 92 19.05 5.85 14.65
N LYS A 93 19.79 4.77 14.96
CA LYS A 93 19.17 3.48 15.21
C LYS A 93 18.29 3.68 16.44
N SER A 94 17.05 4.13 16.22
CA SER A 94 16.01 4.14 17.23
C SER A 94 15.91 2.69 17.70
N SER A 95 16.57 2.42 18.82
CA SER A 95 16.66 1.07 19.37
C SER A 95 15.32 0.76 20.02
N PHE A 96 14.34 0.38 19.19
CA PHE A 96 13.04 -0.09 19.65
C PHE A 96 13.29 -1.29 20.56
N SER A 97 13.09 -1.06 21.85
CA SER A 97 13.29 -2.07 22.89
C SER A 97 11.90 -2.57 23.26
N THR A 98 11.38 -3.51 22.47
CA THR A 98 10.04 -4.08 22.65
C THR A 98 10.14 -5.57 22.96
N GLU A 99 9.12 -6.10 23.65
CA GLU A 99 9.05 -7.52 24.00
C GLU A 99 9.09 -8.42 22.76
N ASN A 100 8.33 -8.06 21.72
CA ASN A 100 8.30 -8.81 20.46
C ASN A 100 9.68 -8.86 19.78
N MET A 101 10.45 -7.76 19.84
CA MET A 101 11.79 -7.75 19.27
C MET A 101 12.73 -8.70 20.01
N ALA A 102 12.66 -8.75 21.34
CA ALA A 102 13.40 -9.73 22.12
C ALA A 102 12.98 -11.16 21.75
N GLU A 103 11.69 -11.45 21.60
CA GLU A 103 11.21 -12.78 21.18
C GLU A 103 11.72 -13.19 19.79
N ILE A 104 11.71 -12.28 18.82
CA ILE A 104 12.26 -12.54 17.48
C ILE A 104 13.76 -12.89 17.58
N LEU A 105 14.53 -12.15 18.37
CA LEU A 105 15.96 -12.43 18.57
C LEU A 105 16.20 -13.78 19.24
N THR A 106 15.35 -14.17 20.20
CA THR A 106 15.44 -15.52 20.80
C THR A 106 15.19 -16.62 19.79
N LYS A 107 14.22 -16.44 18.86
CA LYS A 107 13.96 -17.40 17.77
C LYS A 107 15.14 -17.49 16.80
N GLN A 108 15.84 -16.38 16.59
CA GLN A 108 17.06 -16.30 15.78
C GLN A 108 18.32 -16.81 16.50
N LYS A 109 18.20 -17.34 17.72
CA LYS A 109 19.32 -17.78 18.57
C LYS A 109 20.34 -16.67 18.91
N LYS A 110 19.92 -15.40 18.84
CA LYS A 110 20.74 -14.24 19.23
C LYS A 110 20.46 -13.88 20.69
N TYR A 111 20.88 -14.76 21.60
CA TYR A 111 20.49 -14.68 23.02
C TYR A 111 21.07 -13.45 23.73
N SER A 112 22.33 -13.12 23.48
CA SER A 112 22.99 -11.93 24.05
C SER A 112 22.28 -10.61 23.70
N GLU A 113 21.82 -10.45 22.46
CA GLU A 113 21.04 -9.29 22.03
C GLU A 113 19.64 -9.27 22.66
N ALA A 114 18.98 -10.43 22.75
CA ALA A 114 17.67 -10.56 23.37
C ALA A 114 17.71 -10.20 24.87
N ILE A 115 18.76 -10.64 25.59
CA ILE A 115 18.97 -10.33 27.01
C ILE A 115 19.10 -8.82 27.20
N LYS A 116 19.90 -8.12 26.38
CA LYS A 116 20.05 -6.65 26.46
C LYS A 116 18.72 -5.91 26.28
N ILE A 117 17.84 -6.40 25.40
CA ILE A 117 16.51 -5.80 25.22
C ILE A 117 15.64 -6.05 26.46
N TYR A 118 15.64 -7.27 27.02
CA TYR A 118 14.90 -7.56 28.24
C TYR A 118 15.39 -6.76 29.45
N GLU A 119 16.70 -6.55 29.59
CA GLU A 119 17.28 -5.67 30.62
C GLU A 119 16.81 -4.22 30.47
N LYS A 120 16.82 -3.70 29.24
CA LYS A 120 16.29 -2.36 28.95
C LYS A 120 14.79 -2.24 29.23
N LEU A 121 14.01 -3.30 28.97
CA LEU A 121 12.59 -3.36 29.30
C LEU A 121 12.32 -3.37 30.82
N ILE A 122 13.19 -4.01 31.62
CA ILE A 122 13.13 -3.96 33.09
C ILE A 122 13.35 -2.54 33.60
N SER A 123 14.31 -1.81 33.00
CA SER A 123 14.60 -0.42 33.34
C SER A 123 13.44 0.52 33.00
N ASN A 124 12.81 0.31 31.84
CA ASN A 124 11.74 1.19 31.35
C ASN A 124 10.35 0.84 31.91
N ASN A 125 10.11 -0.40 32.34
CA ASN A 125 8.79 -0.86 32.76
C ASN A 125 8.83 -1.63 34.09
N SER A 126 8.39 -0.96 35.17
CA SER A 126 8.45 -1.50 36.53
C SER A 126 7.47 -2.64 36.82
N LYS A 127 6.35 -2.73 36.09
CA LYS A 127 5.28 -3.69 36.40
C LYS A 127 5.62 -5.12 36.00
N LYS A 128 6.46 -5.32 34.98
CA LYS A 128 6.79 -6.64 34.41
C LYS A 128 8.21 -7.13 34.74
N LYS A 129 8.89 -6.53 35.73
CA LYS A 129 10.29 -6.86 36.05
C LYS A 129 10.54 -8.34 36.31
N ILE A 130 9.71 -8.97 37.15
CA ILE A 130 9.81 -10.40 37.50
C ILE A 130 9.67 -11.29 36.25
N TYR A 131 8.76 -10.93 35.35
CA TYR A 131 8.53 -11.67 34.10
C TYR A 131 9.76 -11.63 33.19
N PHE A 132 10.34 -10.45 32.97
CA PHE A 132 11.54 -10.31 32.15
C PHE A 132 12.77 -10.98 32.80
N ALA A 133 12.92 -10.92 34.12
CA ALA A 133 14.01 -11.62 34.83
C ALA A 133 13.94 -13.15 34.63
N LYS A 134 12.74 -13.75 34.66
CA LYS A 134 12.55 -15.17 34.34
C LYS A 134 12.95 -15.51 32.91
N LYS A 135 12.62 -14.65 31.94
CA LYS A 135 13.00 -14.83 30.53
C LYS A 135 14.52 -14.75 30.35
N ILE A 136 15.19 -13.79 31.00
CA ILE A 136 16.66 -13.67 30.97
C ILE A 136 17.32 -14.94 31.52
N LYS A 137 16.87 -15.47 32.67
CA LYS A 137 17.43 -16.70 33.25
C LYS A 137 17.36 -17.87 32.26
N LYS A 138 16.18 -18.10 31.67
CA LYS A 138 15.96 -19.14 30.66
C LYS A 138 16.84 -19.00 29.42
N LEU A 139 17.23 -17.77 29.06
CA LEU A 139 18.08 -17.51 27.90
C LEU A 139 19.56 -17.70 28.25
N LYS A 140 19.99 -17.31 29.45
CA LYS A 140 21.35 -17.57 29.93
C LYS A 140 21.64 -19.07 29.99
N ASP A 141 20.67 -19.89 30.41
CA ASP A 141 20.81 -21.34 30.43
C ASP A 141 20.94 -21.97 29.02
N LYS A 142 20.63 -21.22 27.95
CA LYS A 142 20.70 -21.66 26.54
C LYS A 142 21.86 -21.07 25.75
N ASP A 143 22.52 -20.04 26.29
CA ASP A 143 23.67 -19.35 25.70
C ASP A 143 25.00 -19.98 26.15
N VAL A 144 24.92 -20.99 27.01
CA VAL A 144 25.99 -21.92 27.40
C VAL A 144 25.89 -23.17 26.53
#